data_AF-F0YDT6-F1
#
_entry.id   AF-F0YDT6-F1
#
_cell.length_a   1.000
_cell.length_b   1.000
_cell.length_c   1.000
_cell.angle_alpha   90.00
_cell.angle_beta   90.00
_cell.angle_gamma   90.00
#
_symmetry.space_group_name_H-M   'P 1'
#
loop_
_entity.id
_entity.type
_entity.pdbx_description
1 polymer ?
#
loop_
_entity_poly.entity_id
_entity_poly.type
_entity_poly.pdbx_seq_one_letter_code
_entity_poly.pdbx_strand_id
1 'polypeptide(L)'
;MASYASHPHVKIRAGRPVEGCALRPQGVLRSSGPHEDGVELRWRWLRSRDVVANCACPSCDFAHDYDPVNRNRRGVALQCAICLKEQRAPETLTFCSAVCFVEAWPEHRRCHNHARSRAGTMESAASGDKGSFGDLARKDDEPHWLSDDASLWEIVAENVAEFVPSESEVGRRLRIECYAVRPTGREEQLRARGVAHTDAVLGAPMAPLPRSFIGESTEGVDPSLRVASYNILAEIYATAHAYPYCERWALEWQYRARVVIQELIDTNADVICLQEAQRDHFERDVEPAMKSAGYEGLFTQKSREAMGAAGKVDGCAMFWKTTKYRVAEQRNVSFNDLAYAEAQNANLSERDEHAYLTRLVKDNVAQLVVLEDYPAPGHRSRRLAMANTHLYSHKDFPDTKLWQSLCLLRALESFANRSRETLPLVLAGDLNSGPDSSVYELISTQAINPRHPDLAPRVGQFGAVNVLPDARQISHRLPLGSAYATVAGAEPEFTNYTMGFRGTLDYIWFDQTMLRCAAVATIPTVDALTRAGDALPNPQYPSDHTMLIADFLFLS
;
A
#
# COMPACT_ATOMS: atom_id res chain seq x y z
N MET A 1 43.28 10.80 27.23
CA MET A 1 41.95 10.81 26.58
C MET A 1 41.27 9.49 26.91
N ALA A 2 40.42 9.47 27.93
CA ALA A 2 39.66 8.27 28.29
C ALA A 2 38.49 8.14 27.31
N SER A 3 38.50 7.08 26.51
CA SER A 3 37.35 6.66 25.71
C SER A 3 36.22 6.26 26.66
N TYR A 4 35.11 7.02 26.65
CA TYR A 4 33.88 6.62 27.35
C TYR A 4 33.32 5.37 26.66
N ALA A 5 33.62 4.19 27.19
CA ALA A 5 32.94 2.96 26.78
C ALA A 5 31.47 3.05 27.24
N SER A 6 30.54 3.18 26.31
CA SER A 6 29.11 3.17 26.59
C SER A 6 28.67 1.80 27.09
N HIS A 7 27.92 1.74 28.20
CA HIS A 7 27.29 0.51 28.67
C HIS A 7 26.40 -0.11 27.58
N PRO A 8 26.34 -1.45 27.47
CA PRO A 8 25.52 -2.11 26.48
C PRO A 8 24.03 -1.81 26.72
N HIS A 9 23.33 -1.36 25.67
CA HIS A 9 21.91 -1.03 25.72
C HIS A 9 21.22 -1.49 24.44
N VAL A 10 19.90 -1.70 24.51
CA VAL A 10 19.09 -1.98 23.32
C VAL A 10 18.46 -0.67 22.85
N LYS A 11 18.74 -0.28 21.61
CA LYS A 11 18.02 0.83 20.96
C LYS A 11 16.75 0.27 20.33
N ILE A 12 15.60 0.77 20.78
CA ILE A 12 14.28 0.37 20.27
C ILE A 12 13.78 1.43 19.30
N ARG A 13 13.18 1.00 18.19
CA ARG A 13 12.40 1.83 17.27
C ARG A 13 11.04 1.19 17.06
N ALA A 14 9.98 1.97 17.18
CA ALA A 14 8.61 1.54 16.89
C ALA A 14 7.91 2.62 16.07
N GLY A 15 6.98 2.21 15.20
CA GLY A 15 6.10 3.11 14.45
C GLY A 15 5.01 3.71 15.34
N ARG A 16 4.08 4.43 14.72
CA ARG A 16 2.90 4.96 15.41
C ARG A 16 1.94 3.80 15.72
N PRO A 17 1.51 3.61 16.98
CA PRO A 17 0.49 2.62 17.30
C PRO A 17 -0.88 3.07 16.80
N VAL A 18 -1.60 2.16 16.16
CA VAL A 18 -2.96 2.35 15.66
C VAL A 18 -3.79 1.15 16.10
N GLU A 19 -5.01 1.40 16.56
CA GLU A 19 -5.97 0.37 16.93
C GLU A 19 -6.10 -0.71 15.85
N GLY A 20 -5.98 -1.97 16.25
CA GLY A 20 -6.06 -3.17 15.43
C GLY A 20 -4.91 -3.35 14.44
N CYS A 21 -3.91 -2.46 14.44
CA CYS A 21 -2.71 -2.59 13.61
C CYS A 21 -1.55 -3.13 14.44
N ALA A 22 -0.91 -4.17 13.94
CA ALA A 22 0.16 -4.82 14.67
C ALA A 22 1.44 -3.96 14.71
N LEU A 23 1.97 -3.71 15.91
CA LEU A 23 3.19 -2.95 16.12
C LEU A 23 4.37 -3.91 16.31
N ARG A 24 5.35 -3.85 15.41
CA ARG A 24 6.58 -4.65 15.44
C ARG A 24 7.80 -3.75 15.71
N PRO A 25 8.29 -3.67 16.96
CA PRO A 25 9.44 -2.86 17.28
C PRO A 25 10.73 -3.50 16.77
N GLN A 26 11.67 -2.68 16.31
CA GLN A 26 13.02 -3.09 15.95
C GLN A 26 13.96 -2.80 17.12
N GLY A 27 14.67 -3.83 17.59
CA GLY A 27 15.68 -3.72 18.63
C GLY A 27 17.08 -3.91 18.06
N VAL A 28 17.99 -2.99 18.36
CA VAL A 28 19.41 -3.12 18.00
C VAL A 28 20.26 -3.05 19.27
N LEU A 29 20.96 -4.14 19.58
CA LEU A 29 21.95 -4.16 20.65
C LEU A 29 23.14 -3.27 20.26
N ARG A 30 23.45 -2.30 21.12
CA ARG A 30 24.63 -1.44 20.98
C ARG A 30 25.60 -1.79 22.10
N SER A 31 26.80 -2.25 21.75
CA SER A 31 27.91 -2.47 22.68
C SER A 31 29.21 -1.97 22.05
N SER A 32 30.20 -1.66 22.89
CA SER A 32 31.55 -1.29 22.45
C SER A 32 32.48 -2.50 22.22
N GLY A 33 31.94 -3.72 22.35
CA GLY A 33 32.67 -4.99 22.20
C GLY A 33 32.42 -5.69 20.86
N PRO A 34 33.09 -6.83 20.60
CA PRO A 34 32.85 -7.63 19.40
C PRO A 34 31.40 -8.11 19.29
N HIS A 35 30.94 -8.40 18.07
CA HIS A 35 29.59 -8.90 17.79
C HIS A 35 29.29 -10.12 18.69
N GLU A 36 28.21 -10.05 19.47
CA GLU A 36 27.83 -11.11 20.40
C GLU A 36 26.80 -12.03 19.77
N ASP A 37 27.24 -13.22 19.34
CA ASP A 37 26.32 -14.25 18.82
C ASP A 37 25.49 -14.88 19.95
N GLY A 38 24.27 -15.34 19.60
CA GLY A 38 23.37 -16.06 20.51
C GLY A 38 22.60 -15.20 21.52
N VAL A 39 22.33 -13.92 21.21
CA VAL A 39 21.50 -13.04 22.02
C VAL A 39 20.07 -13.00 21.47
N GLU A 40 19.09 -13.29 22.32
CA GLU A 40 17.67 -13.22 22.02
C GLU A 40 17.06 -11.93 22.58
N LEU A 41 16.13 -11.32 21.84
CA LEU A 41 15.40 -10.14 22.29
C LEU A 41 14.02 -10.53 22.80
N ARG A 42 13.72 -10.21 24.06
CA ARG A 42 12.41 -10.38 24.68
C ARG A 42 11.74 -9.04 24.90
N TRP A 43 10.44 -9.00 24.69
CA TRP A 43 9.66 -7.78 24.65
C TRP A 43 8.61 -7.77 25.76
N ARG A 44 8.48 -6.65 26.45
CA ARG A 44 7.38 -6.37 27.38
C ARG A 44 6.70 -5.09 26.97
N TRP A 45 5.38 -5.13 27.01
CA TRP A 45 4.50 -4.06 26.60
C TRP A 45 3.73 -3.55 27.80
N LEU A 46 3.76 -2.24 28.00
CA LEU A 46 2.97 -1.57 29.01
C LEU A 46 2.16 -0.46 28.36
N ARG A 47 0.99 -0.18 28.91
CA ARG A 47 0.17 0.98 28.53
C ARG A 47 0.12 1.99 29.67
N SER A 48 -0.04 3.26 29.35
CA SER A 48 -0.35 4.28 30.35
C SER A 48 -1.73 4.03 30.96
N ARG A 49 -1.87 4.29 32.26
CA ARG A 49 -3.20 4.25 32.91
C ARG A 49 -4.11 5.37 32.41
N ASP A 50 -3.53 6.54 32.20
CA ASP A 50 -4.23 7.72 31.73
C ASP A 50 -4.43 7.68 30.21
N VAL A 51 -5.61 8.13 29.79
CA VAL A 51 -5.96 8.41 28.40
C VAL A 51 -5.56 9.84 28.09
N VAL A 52 -4.93 10.03 26.95
CA VAL A 52 -4.44 11.32 26.48
C VAL A 52 -5.12 11.64 25.15
N ALA A 53 -5.85 12.75 25.13
CA ALA A 53 -6.43 13.30 23.91
C ALA A 53 -5.34 13.96 23.06
N ASN A 54 -5.31 13.66 21.76
CA ASN A 54 -4.47 14.41 20.84
C ASN A 54 -5.06 15.80 20.56
N CYS A 55 -6.38 16.01 20.78
CA CYS A 55 -7.06 17.31 20.71
C CYS A 55 -7.29 17.90 22.11
N ALA A 56 -6.90 19.16 22.30
CA ALA A 56 -7.16 19.92 23.52
C ALA A 56 -8.62 20.43 23.62
N CYS A 57 -9.47 20.16 22.62
CA CYS A 57 -10.89 20.47 22.70
C CYS A 57 -11.65 19.35 23.44
N PRO A 58 -12.26 19.62 24.62
CA PRO A 58 -12.90 18.57 25.43
C PRO A 58 -14.08 17.86 24.76
N SER A 59 -14.73 18.51 23.79
CA SER A 59 -15.89 18.02 23.04
C SER A 59 -15.53 17.42 21.68
N CYS A 60 -14.24 17.16 21.41
CA CYS A 60 -13.82 16.63 20.13
C CYS A 60 -14.11 15.12 20.01
N ASP A 61 -15.07 14.76 19.15
CA ASP A 61 -15.41 13.37 18.85
C ASP A 61 -14.23 12.58 18.24
N PHE A 62 -13.28 13.27 17.60
CA PHE A 62 -12.12 12.71 16.91
C PHE A 62 -10.81 12.94 17.69
N ALA A 63 -10.89 13.11 19.01
CA ALA A 63 -9.77 13.50 19.85
C ALA A 63 -8.57 12.55 19.78
N HIS A 64 -8.77 11.31 19.33
CA HIS A 64 -7.74 10.27 19.24
C HIS A 64 -7.43 9.80 17.81
N ASP A 65 -8.11 10.35 16.79
CA ASP A 65 -8.08 9.80 15.42
C ASP A 65 -7.06 10.49 14.51
N TYR A 66 -6.34 11.47 15.04
CA TYR A 66 -5.37 12.25 14.28
C TYR A 66 -4.01 12.32 14.98
N ASP A 67 -2.95 12.43 14.18
CA ASP A 67 -1.58 12.57 14.66
C ASP A 67 -1.23 14.07 14.83
N PRO A 68 -0.99 14.57 16.06
CA PRO A 68 -0.63 15.97 16.31
C PRO A 68 0.81 16.31 15.89
N VAL A 69 1.64 15.31 15.57
CA VAL A 69 3.08 15.46 15.33
C VAL A 69 3.44 15.52 13.85
N ASN A 70 2.54 15.12 12.93
CA ASN A 70 2.84 15.16 11.50
C ASN A 70 2.78 16.59 10.94
N ARG A 71 3.96 17.23 10.89
CA ARG A 71 4.17 18.63 10.48
C ARG A 71 3.98 18.90 8.98
N ASN A 72 3.75 17.88 8.15
CA ASN A 72 3.84 18.01 6.69
C ASN A 72 2.53 18.37 5.97
N ARG A 73 1.41 18.60 6.68
CA ARG A 73 0.14 19.02 6.07
C ARG A 73 -0.21 20.49 6.30
N ARG A 74 -0.76 21.10 5.26
CA ARG A 74 -1.57 22.34 5.25
C ARG A 74 -3.04 22.09 5.70
N GLY A 75 -3.31 20.98 6.38
CA GLY A 75 -4.54 20.72 7.14
C GLY A 75 -4.14 20.56 8.60
N VAL A 76 -3.95 21.70 9.26
CA VAL A 76 -3.04 21.85 10.40
C VAL A 76 -3.75 21.49 11.70
N ALA A 77 -3.27 20.47 12.40
CA ALA A 77 -3.44 20.40 13.84
C ALA A 77 -2.95 21.75 14.41
N LEU A 78 -3.88 22.63 14.78
CA LEU A 78 -3.57 23.98 15.20
C LEU A 78 -2.85 23.92 16.53
N GLN A 79 -1.71 24.58 16.62
CA GLN A 79 -0.98 24.70 17.87
C GLN A 79 -1.07 26.12 18.39
N CYS A 80 -1.42 26.27 19.66
CA CYS A 80 -1.35 27.58 20.30
C CYS A 80 0.11 28.04 20.37
N ALA A 81 0.45 29.07 19.60
CA ALA A 81 1.82 29.61 19.54
C ALA A 81 2.35 30.11 20.90
N ILE A 82 1.45 30.54 21.81
CA ILE A 82 1.83 30.97 23.17
C ILE A 82 2.24 29.74 23.99
N CYS A 83 1.37 28.73 24.09
CA CYS A 83 1.66 27.49 24.81
C CYS A 83 2.88 26.75 24.25
N LEU A 84 3.07 26.80 22.92
CA LEU A 84 4.24 26.22 22.26
C LEU A 84 5.54 26.91 22.68
N LYS A 85 5.55 28.25 22.75
CA LYS A 85 6.70 29.01 23.27
C LYS A 85 6.97 28.71 24.75
N GLU A 86 5.93 28.41 25.51
CA GLU A 86 6.00 27.98 26.91
C GLU A 86 6.37 26.50 27.08
N GLN A 87 6.64 25.77 25.98
CA GLN A 87 7.00 24.34 25.99
C GLN A 87 5.98 23.46 26.74
N ARG A 88 4.69 23.83 26.69
CA ARG A 88 3.63 23.01 27.27
C ARG A 88 3.53 21.67 26.55
N ALA A 89 2.97 20.69 27.26
CA ALA A 89 2.74 19.36 26.70
C ALA A 89 1.84 19.45 25.44
N PRO A 90 2.19 18.76 24.34
CA PRO A 90 1.49 18.87 23.05
C PRO A 90 -0.04 18.72 23.13
N GLU A 91 -0.51 17.93 24.08
CA GLU A 91 -1.91 17.53 24.24
C GLU A 91 -2.77 18.65 24.83
N THR A 92 -2.12 19.63 25.46
CA THR A 92 -2.77 20.81 26.03
C THR A 92 -2.84 22.00 25.07
N LEU A 93 -2.16 21.91 23.92
CA LEU A 93 -1.98 23.03 23.00
C LEU A 93 -2.35 22.73 21.55
N THR A 94 -2.64 21.47 21.21
CA THR A 94 -2.92 21.02 19.84
C THR A 94 -4.41 20.78 19.63
N PHE A 95 -4.94 21.22 18.48
CA PHE A 95 -6.35 21.12 18.12
C PHE A 95 -6.50 20.55 16.72
N CYS A 96 -7.38 19.57 16.51
CA CYS A 96 -7.49 18.88 15.22
C CYS A 96 -8.03 19.77 14.07
N SER A 97 -8.73 20.86 14.40
CA SER A 97 -9.37 21.75 13.42
C SER A 97 -9.53 23.17 13.95
N ALA A 98 -9.80 24.11 13.04
CA ALA A 98 -10.17 25.48 13.39
C ALA A 98 -11.46 25.53 14.23
N VAL A 99 -12.40 24.61 13.98
CA VAL A 99 -13.65 24.50 14.75
C VAL A 99 -13.35 24.15 16.20
N CYS A 100 -12.58 23.09 16.43
CA CYS A 100 -12.17 22.67 17.77
C CYS A 100 -11.34 23.74 18.50
N PHE A 101 -10.48 24.47 17.78
CA PHE A 101 -9.73 25.58 18.37
C PHE A 101 -10.65 26.71 18.84
N VAL A 102 -11.61 27.13 18.01
CA VAL A 102 -12.55 28.21 18.35
C VAL A 102 -13.46 27.79 19.50
N GLU A 103 -13.94 26.56 19.50
CA GLU A 103 -14.80 26.01 20.53
C GLU A 103 -14.10 25.93 21.89
N ALA A 104 -12.86 25.45 21.92
CA ALA A 104 -12.07 25.35 23.14
C ALA A 104 -11.48 26.68 23.62
N TRP A 105 -11.45 27.72 22.77
CA TRP A 105 -10.80 29.00 23.06
C TRP A 105 -11.25 29.68 24.38
N PRO A 106 -12.54 29.72 24.75
CA PRO A 106 -12.98 30.39 25.98
C PRO A 106 -12.32 29.85 27.25
N GLU A 107 -12.05 28.55 27.29
CA GLU A 107 -11.36 27.88 28.38
C GLU A 107 -9.84 27.92 28.19
N HIS A 108 -9.36 27.60 26.98
CA HIS A 108 -7.93 27.57 26.68
C HIS A 108 -7.23 28.91 26.96
N ARG A 109 -7.82 30.05 26.59
CA ARG A 109 -7.21 31.38 26.83
C ARG A 109 -6.96 31.70 28.31
N ARG A 110 -7.69 31.05 29.24
CA ARG A 110 -7.47 31.23 30.69
C ARG A 110 -6.08 30.73 31.10
N CYS A 111 -5.54 29.74 30.39
CA CYS A 111 -4.22 29.21 30.67
C CYS A 111 -3.10 30.22 30.36
N HIS A 112 -3.34 31.21 29.50
CA HIS A 112 -2.41 32.30 29.18
C HIS A 112 -2.42 33.40 30.26
N ASN A 113 -3.54 33.61 30.95
CA ASN A 113 -3.65 34.63 32.00
C ASN A 113 -2.80 34.27 33.23
N HIS A 114 -2.70 32.99 33.58
CA HIS A 114 -1.81 32.50 34.64
C HIS A 114 -0.31 32.63 34.31
N ALA A 115 0.04 32.64 33.01
CA ALA A 115 1.43 32.85 32.59
C ALA A 115 1.85 34.32 32.72
N ARG A 116 0.95 35.27 32.41
CA ARG A 116 1.19 36.70 32.62
C ARG A 116 1.41 37.09 34.09
N SER A 117 0.72 36.44 35.04
CA SER A 117 0.94 36.70 36.47
C SER A 117 2.30 36.17 36.97
N ARG A 118 2.87 35.12 36.35
CA ARG A 118 4.22 34.63 36.66
C ARG A 118 5.32 35.52 36.08
N ALA A 119 5.10 36.10 34.90
CA ALA A 119 6.04 37.06 34.30
C ALA A 119 6.09 38.39 35.08
N GLY A 120 4.96 38.84 35.64
CA GLY A 120 4.88 40.07 36.44
C GLY A 120 5.62 40.04 37.78
N THR A 121 6.01 38.86 38.29
CA THR A 121 6.80 38.73 39.53
C THR A 121 8.32 38.76 39.32
N MET A 122 8.81 38.87 38.09
CA MET A 122 10.26 38.98 37.81
C MET A 122 10.75 40.41 37.50
N GLU A 123 9.86 41.41 37.43
CA GLU A 123 10.24 42.79 37.07
C GLU A 123 10.80 43.65 38.22
N SER A 124 10.98 43.11 39.45
CA SER A 124 11.54 43.88 40.58
C SER A 124 12.97 43.54 40.97
N ALA A 125 13.75 42.87 40.11
CA ALA A 125 15.17 42.59 40.37
C ALA A 125 16.06 42.91 39.15
N ALA A 126 16.01 44.16 38.68
CA ALA A 126 16.93 44.67 37.66
C ALA A 126 18.03 45.53 38.31
N SER A 127 19.05 44.88 38.89
CA SER A 127 20.40 45.44 38.98
C SER A 127 21.41 44.34 39.31
N GLY A 128 22.29 44.01 38.37
CA GLY A 128 23.53 43.28 38.67
C GLY A 128 23.82 42.07 37.79
N ASP A 129 24.79 42.28 36.90
CA ASP A 129 25.80 41.31 36.48
C ASP A 129 25.52 40.35 35.30
N LYS A 130 26.45 40.37 34.34
CA LYS A 130 26.46 39.51 33.15
C LYS A 130 27.20 38.22 33.50
N GLY A 131 26.46 37.18 33.89
CA GLY A 131 26.97 35.83 34.16
C GLY A 131 26.43 34.77 33.18
N SER A 132 27.33 33.86 32.80
CA SER A 132 27.18 32.68 31.93
C SER A 132 25.82 31.95 31.95
N PHE A 133 25.27 31.70 30.76
CA PHE A 133 24.17 30.74 30.52
C PHE A 133 24.68 29.31 30.77
N GLY A 134 24.48 28.81 31.97
CA GLY A 134 24.68 27.41 32.34
C GLY A 134 23.80 27.07 33.53
N ASP A 135 23.06 25.97 33.41
CA ASP A 135 22.36 25.27 34.49
C ASP A 135 21.24 26.02 35.24
N LEU A 136 20.07 26.17 34.60
CA LEU A 136 18.77 26.25 35.30
C LEU A 136 17.64 25.54 34.54
N ALA A 137 17.90 24.38 33.93
CA ALA A 137 16.84 23.40 33.70
C ALA A 137 16.69 22.59 34.98
N ARG A 138 15.64 22.86 35.76
CA ARG A 138 15.27 21.99 36.89
C ARG A 138 14.92 20.62 36.33
N LYS A 139 15.37 19.56 37.00
CA LYS A 139 15.01 18.16 36.74
C LYS A 139 13.51 17.85 36.90
N ASP A 140 12.69 18.82 37.31
CA ASP A 140 11.26 18.68 37.56
C ASP A 140 10.38 18.95 36.33
N ASP A 141 10.98 19.29 35.18
CA ASP A 141 10.26 19.61 33.93
C ASP A 141 10.40 18.52 32.83
N GLU A 142 10.75 17.27 33.20
CA GLU A 142 10.47 16.15 32.27
C GLU A 142 8.95 15.90 32.26
N PRO A 143 8.31 15.80 31.08
CA PRO A 143 6.90 15.41 30.98
C PRO A 143 6.60 14.20 31.89
N HIS A 144 5.57 14.26 32.73
CA HIS A 144 5.28 13.24 33.74
C HIS A 144 5.25 11.78 33.22
N TRP A 145 5.03 11.57 31.92
CA TRP A 145 5.03 10.25 31.26
C TRP A 145 6.42 9.73 30.84
N LEU A 146 7.48 10.55 30.89
CA LEU A 146 8.88 10.09 30.81
C LEU A 146 9.39 9.54 32.15
N SER A 147 8.63 9.74 33.23
CA SER A 147 8.91 9.17 34.53
C SER A 147 8.89 7.64 34.47
N ASP A 148 9.96 7.02 34.99
CA ASP A 148 10.07 5.58 35.21
C ASP A 148 9.15 5.05 36.34
N ASP A 149 8.26 5.88 36.87
CA ASP A 149 7.31 5.51 37.92
C ASP A 149 6.38 4.38 37.45
N ALA A 150 6.60 3.19 38.03
CA ALA A 150 5.85 1.98 37.74
C ALA A 150 4.35 2.12 38.06
N SER A 151 3.94 3.08 38.90
CA SER A 151 2.53 3.30 39.22
C SER A 151 1.72 3.83 38.03
N LEU A 152 2.37 4.48 37.05
CA LEU A 152 1.73 5.08 35.87
C LEU A 152 1.48 4.09 34.73
N TRP A 153 2.08 2.89 34.80
CA TRP A 153 2.08 1.92 33.72
C TRP A 153 1.40 0.60 34.14
N GLU A 154 0.72 -0.03 33.20
CA GLU A 154 0.10 -1.35 33.34
C GLU A 154 0.70 -2.30 32.31
N ILE A 155 1.18 -3.48 32.74
CA ILE A 155 1.69 -4.51 31.82
C ILE A 155 0.51 -5.12 31.07
N VAL A 156 0.59 -5.09 29.73
CA VAL A 156 -0.46 -5.64 28.84
C VAL A 156 0.00 -6.88 28.09
N ALA A 157 1.30 -7.05 27.88
CA ALA A 157 1.85 -8.26 27.28
C ALA A 157 3.31 -8.48 27.67
N GLU A 158 3.72 -9.75 27.80
CA GLU A 158 5.09 -10.16 28.09
C GLU A 158 5.53 -11.25 27.14
N ASN A 159 6.79 -11.18 26.70
CA ASN A 159 7.41 -12.10 25.75
C ASN A 159 6.67 -12.21 24.40
N VAL A 160 6.02 -11.13 23.97
CA VAL A 160 5.33 -11.04 22.68
C VAL A 160 6.08 -10.06 21.78
N ALA A 161 6.58 -10.54 20.64
CA ALA A 161 7.37 -9.72 19.70
C ALA A 161 6.53 -8.68 18.94
N GLU A 162 5.21 -8.85 18.93
CA GLU A 162 4.25 -8.00 18.23
C GLU A 162 3.07 -7.70 19.15
N PHE A 163 2.58 -6.46 19.17
CA PHE A 163 1.41 -6.09 19.95
C PHE A 163 0.38 -5.42 19.05
N VAL A 164 -0.88 -5.84 19.17
CA VAL A 164 -2.01 -5.28 18.43
C VAL A 164 -2.86 -4.47 19.41
N PRO A 165 -2.83 -3.13 19.38
CA PRO A 165 -3.65 -2.32 20.28
C PRO A 165 -5.14 -2.56 20.05
N SER A 166 -5.94 -2.66 21.11
CA SER A 166 -7.40 -2.71 21.04
C SER A 166 -8.02 -1.32 21.24
N GLU A 167 -9.34 -1.23 21.18
CA GLU A 167 -10.09 -0.03 21.58
C GLU A 167 -9.69 0.46 22.99
N SER A 168 -9.35 -0.46 23.90
CA SER A 168 -8.93 -0.10 25.25
C SER A 168 -7.55 0.55 25.32
N GLU A 169 -6.75 0.50 24.26
CA GLU A 169 -5.48 1.21 24.17
C GLU A 169 -5.61 2.59 23.52
N VAL A 170 -6.72 2.90 22.83
CA VAL A 170 -6.91 4.19 22.13
C VAL A 170 -6.72 5.37 23.09
N GLY A 171 -5.92 6.35 22.65
CA GLY A 171 -5.52 7.51 23.45
C GLY A 171 -4.49 7.22 24.54
N ARG A 172 -4.11 5.97 24.80
CA ARG A 172 -3.05 5.64 25.77
C ARG A 172 -1.70 5.55 25.08
N ARG A 173 -0.62 5.86 25.80
CA ARG A 173 0.75 5.69 25.31
C ARG A 173 1.21 4.26 25.59
N LEU A 174 2.08 3.72 24.75
CA LEU A 174 2.73 2.44 24.98
C LEU A 174 4.18 2.65 25.44
N ARG A 175 4.61 1.85 26.41
CA ARG A 175 5.99 1.68 26.81
C ARG A 175 6.44 0.28 26.40
N ILE A 176 7.52 0.26 25.62
CA ILE A 176 8.11 -0.95 25.06
C ILE A 176 9.43 -1.18 25.77
N GLU A 177 9.54 -2.30 26.47
CA GLU A 177 10.77 -2.72 27.10
C GLU A 177 11.35 -3.90 26.32
N CYS A 178 12.65 -3.85 26.05
CA CYS A 178 13.37 -4.91 25.38
C CYS A 178 14.50 -5.41 26.27
N TYR A 179 14.59 -6.73 26.43
CA TYR A 179 15.60 -7.42 27.20
C TYR A 179 16.43 -8.28 26.26
N ALA A 180 17.71 -7.95 26.11
CA ALA A 180 18.67 -8.76 25.38
C ALA A 180 19.20 -9.84 26.33
N VAL A 181 18.84 -11.09 26.09
CA VAL A 181 19.15 -12.23 26.95
C VAL A 181 20.01 -13.23 26.19
N ARG A 182 21.08 -13.72 26.82
CA ARG A 182 21.88 -14.82 26.29
C ARG A 182 21.52 -16.11 27.05
N PRO A 183 21.07 -17.17 26.36
CA PRO A 183 20.92 -18.48 26.97
C PRO A 183 22.31 -19.07 27.28
N THR A 184 22.60 -19.37 28.54
CA THR A 184 23.82 -20.07 28.97
C THR A 184 23.45 -21.34 29.71
N GLY A 185 23.12 -22.41 28.95
CA GLY A 185 22.71 -23.69 29.52
C GLY A 185 21.35 -23.61 30.20
N ARG A 186 21.30 -23.77 31.54
CA ARG A 186 20.06 -23.67 32.35
C ARG A 186 19.78 -22.27 32.89
N GLU A 187 20.71 -21.33 32.73
CA GLU A 187 20.59 -19.96 33.22
C GLU A 187 20.58 -18.96 32.06
N GLU A 188 19.92 -17.83 32.30
CA GLU A 188 19.78 -16.74 31.34
C GLU A 188 20.55 -15.53 31.82
N GLN A 189 21.46 -15.02 30.99
CA GLN A 189 22.21 -13.82 31.31
C GLN A 189 21.59 -12.60 30.62
N LEU A 190 21.11 -11.63 31.39
CA LEU A 190 20.71 -10.33 30.86
C LEU A 190 21.95 -9.55 30.39
N ARG A 191 21.99 -9.23 29.10
CA ARG A 191 23.09 -8.50 28.46
C ARG A 191 22.84 -7.00 28.40
N ALA A 192 21.61 -6.60 28.09
CA ALA A 192 21.21 -5.22 27.96
C ALA A 192 19.70 -5.05 28.08
N ARG A 193 19.27 -3.83 28.42
CA ARG A 193 17.87 -3.41 28.37
C ARG A 193 17.73 -2.20 27.46
N GLY A 194 16.56 -2.08 26.84
CA GLY A 194 16.11 -0.87 26.16
C GLY A 194 14.70 -0.52 26.62
N VAL A 195 14.37 0.76 26.63
CA VAL A 195 13.01 1.25 26.84
C VAL A 195 12.72 2.28 25.75
N ALA A 196 11.51 2.24 25.18
CA ALA A 196 10.98 3.26 24.29
C ALA A 196 9.53 3.57 24.65
N HIS A 197 9.13 4.82 24.45
CA HIS A 197 7.75 5.26 24.56
C HIS A 197 7.22 5.58 23.17
N THR A 198 5.96 5.24 22.92
CA THR A 198 5.24 5.63 21.71
C THR A 198 4.45 6.91 21.96
N ASP A 199 3.94 7.49 20.88
CA ASP A 199 2.80 8.39 20.98
C ASP A 199 1.53 7.64 21.42
N ALA A 200 0.47 8.40 21.70
CA ALA A 200 -0.84 7.82 22.00
C ALA A 200 -1.34 6.97 20.82
N VAL A 201 -1.92 5.80 21.14
CA VAL A 201 -2.56 4.92 20.16
C VAL A 201 -3.67 5.67 19.45
N LEU A 202 -3.61 5.69 18.13
CA LEU A 202 -4.65 6.27 17.30
C LEU A 202 -5.86 5.33 17.22
N GLY A 203 -7.06 5.90 17.18
CA GLY A 203 -8.26 5.16 16.77
C GLY A 203 -8.14 4.66 15.33
N ALA A 204 -8.79 3.54 15.02
CA ALA A 204 -8.84 3.05 13.65
C ALA A 204 -9.57 4.08 12.75
N PRO A 205 -9.02 4.44 11.58
CA PRO A 205 -9.72 5.34 10.68
C PRO A 205 -11.10 4.80 10.29
N MET A 206 -12.05 5.70 10.07
CA MET A 206 -13.37 5.33 9.56
C MET A 206 -13.21 4.49 8.28
N ALA A 207 -13.93 3.38 8.20
CA ALA A 207 -13.93 2.54 7.00
C ALA A 207 -14.34 3.34 5.75
N PRO A 208 -13.80 3.00 4.56
CA PRO A 208 -14.31 3.52 3.30
C PRO A 208 -15.82 3.33 3.17
N LEU A 209 -16.48 4.21 2.43
CA LEU A 209 -17.90 4.02 2.15
C LEU A 209 -18.11 2.76 1.30
N PRO A 210 -19.15 1.96 1.57
CA PRO A 210 -19.53 0.85 0.69
C PRO A 210 -19.74 1.34 -0.74
N ARG A 211 -19.28 0.54 -1.71
CA ARG A 211 -19.44 0.86 -3.13
C ARG A 211 -20.75 0.29 -3.66
N SER A 212 -21.49 1.13 -4.38
CA SER A 212 -22.66 0.68 -5.14
C SER A 212 -22.24 -0.03 -6.43
N PHE A 213 -23.13 -0.82 -7.01
CA PHE A 213 -22.95 -1.40 -8.34
C PHE A 213 -23.82 -0.66 -9.36
N ILE A 214 -23.27 -0.45 -10.55
CA ILE A 214 -23.99 -0.02 -11.75
C ILE A 214 -24.28 -1.28 -12.56
N GLY A 215 -25.52 -1.45 -13.03
CA GLY A 215 -25.92 -2.59 -13.88
C GLY A 215 -26.91 -3.53 -13.21
N GLU A 216 -27.01 -4.76 -13.74
CA GLU A 216 -27.91 -5.81 -13.28
C GLU A 216 -27.27 -6.64 -12.16
N SER A 217 -27.96 -6.80 -11.04
CA SER A 217 -27.50 -7.69 -9.96
C SER A 217 -27.37 -9.13 -10.46
N THR A 218 -26.25 -9.77 -10.11
CA THR A 218 -26.01 -11.20 -10.36
C THR A 218 -26.25 -12.08 -9.14
N GLU A 219 -26.80 -11.50 -8.07
CA GLU A 219 -27.06 -12.22 -6.82
C GLU A 219 -28.04 -13.39 -7.04
N GLY A 220 -27.67 -14.58 -6.58
CA GLY A 220 -28.46 -15.79 -6.77
C GLY A 220 -28.44 -16.37 -8.19
N VAL A 221 -27.72 -15.74 -9.13
CA VAL A 221 -27.54 -16.28 -10.49
C VAL A 221 -26.35 -17.23 -10.51
N ASP A 222 -26.61 -18.49 -10.84
CA ASP A 222 -25.59 -19.50 -11.13
C ASP A 222 -25.83 -20.03 -12.55
N PRO A 223 -24.90 -19.86 -13.50
CA PRO A 223 -23.54 -19.37 -13.26
C PRO A 223 -23.27 -17.89 -13.40
N SER A 224 -22.55 -17.35 -12.43
CA SER A 224 -21.96 -16.01 -12.45
C SER A 224 -20.47 -16.05 -12.06
N LEU A 225 -19.76 -15.00 -12.45
CA LEU A 225 -18.33 -14.80 -12.19
C LEU A 225 -18.12 -13.36 -11.70
N ARG A 226 -17.62 -13.19 -10.48
CA ARG A 226 -17.13 -11.88 -10.01
C ARG A 226 -15.60 -11.81 -10.12
N VAL A 227 -15.08 -10.80 -10.82
CA VAL A 227 -13.64 -10.55 -10.96
C VAL A 227 -13.28 -9.22 -10.31
N ALA A 228 -12.19 -9.20 -9.55
CA ALA A 228 -11.59 -7.97 -9.04
C ALA A 228 -10.17 -7.76 -9.59
N SER A 229 -9.78 -6.51 -9.82
CA SER A 229 -8.43 -6.12 -10.24
C SER A 229 -7.91 -4.98 -9.36
N TYR A 230 -6.72 -5.13 -8.80
CA TYR A 230 -6.20 -4.16 -7.84
C TYR A 230 -4.66 -4.09 -7.80
N ASN A 231 -4.10 -2.93 -8.15
CA ASN A 231 -2.73 -2.60 -7.81
C ASN A 231 -2.67 -2.21 -6.32
N ILE A 232 -1.94 -2.98 -5.51
CA ILE A 232 -1.94 -2.85 -4.03
C ILE A 232 -0.77 -2.02 -3.49
N LEU A 233 -0.01 -1.35 -4.36
CA LEU A 233 1.13 -0.50 -4.03
C LEU A 233 2.21 -1.21 -3.20
N ALA A 234 3.28 -1.67 -3.84
CA ALA A 234 4.36 -2.38 -3.13
C ALA A 234 5.03 -1.48 -2.08
N GLU A 235 5.47 -2.04 -0.94
CA GLU A 235 6.15 -1.28 0.12
C GLU A 235 7.37 -0.52 -0.40
N ILE A 236 8.13 -1.12 -1.33
CA ILE A 236 9.28 -0.47 -1.99
C ILE A 236 8.94 0.85 -2.70
N TYR A 237 7.70 1.06 -3.12
CA TYR A 237 7.27 2.28 -3.80
C TYR A 237 6.52 3.25 -2.86
N ALA A 238 5.93 2.75 -1.76
CA ALA A 238 5.20 3.49 -0.73
C ALA A 238 6.10 4.39 0.16
N THR A 239 6.94 5.22 -0.45
CA THR A 239 7.89 6.08 0.26
C THR A 239 7.28 7.44 0.60
N ALA A 240 7.72 8.03 1.72
CA ALA A 240 7.35 9.40 2.09
C ALA A 240 7.82 10.47 1.07
N HIS A 241 8.72 10.12 0.15
CA HIS A 241 9.11 11.01 -0.95
C HIS A 241 8.10 10.99 -2.10
N ALA A 242 7.60 9.80 -2.47
CA ALA A 242 6.57 9.65 -3.49
C ALA A 242 5.20 10.14 -2.99
N TYR A 243 4.89 9.89 -1.72
CA TYR A 243 3.61 10.23 -1.09
C TYR A 243 3.80 11.17 0.12
N PRO A 244 4.32 12.40 -0.07
CA PRO A 244 4.63 13.32 1.02
C PRO A 244 3.39 13.84 1.75
N TYR A 245 2.21 13.67 1.16
CA TYR A 245 0.90 14.06 1.68
C TYR A 245 0.19 12.96 2.49
N CYS A 246 0.71 11.73 2.47
CA CYS A 246 0.18 10.62 3.25
C CYS A 246 0.82 10.56 4.64
N GLU A 247 0.03 10.21 5.64
CA GLU A 247 0.52 9.99 6.99
C GLU A 247 1.55 8.85 7.00
N ARG A 248 2.69 9.05 7.67
CA ARG A 248 3.80 8.06 7.63
C ARG A 248 3.37 6.68 8.10
N TRP A 249 2.57 6.65 9.17
CA TRP A 249 2.05 5.41 9.73
C TRP A 249 1.04 4.73 8.80
N ALA A 250 0.32 5.49 7.97
CA ALA A 250 -0.62 4.94 6.99
C ALA A 250 0.09 4.41 5.74
N LEU A 251 1.34 4.84 5.47
CA LEU A 251 2.19 4.28 4.41
C LEU A 251 2.84 2.94 4.81
N GLU A 252 3.03 2.69 6.11
CA GLU A 252 3.66 1.47 6.61
C GLU A 252 2.86 0.23 6.18
N TRP A 253 3.58 -0.79 5.70
CA TRP A 253 2.94 -2.01 5.17
C TRP A 253 2.04 -2.69 6.20
N GLN A 254 2.41 -2.71 7.48
CA GLN A 254 1.61 -3.33 8.54
C GLN A 254 0.20 -2.76 8.60
N TYR A 255 0.07 -1.43 8.42
CA TYR A 255 -1.23 -0.77 8.37
C TYR A 255 -1.93 -1.06 7.05
N ARG A 256 -1.26 -0.84 5.91
CA ARG A 256 -1.86 -1.02 4.58
C ARG A 256 -2.31 -2.46 4.35
N ALA A 257 -1.53 -3.45 4.76
CA ALA A 257 -1.83 -4.87 4.62
C ALA A 257 -3.17 -5.22 5.25
N ARG A 258 -3.47 -4.72 6.45
CA ARG A 258 -4.75 -4.96 7.10
C ARG A 258 -5.91 -4.44 6.25
N VAL A 259 -5.80 -3.21 5.76
CA VAL A 259 -6.87 -2.58 4.96
C VAL A 259 -7.00 -3.27 3.59
N VAL A 260 -5.89 -3.57 2.93
CA VAL A 260 -5.85 -4.32 1.65
C VAL A 260 -6.53 -5.69 1.84
N ILE A 261 -6.08 -6.49 2.80
CA ILE A 261 -6.61 -7.84 3.03
C ILE A 261 -8.12 -7.80 3.32
N GLN A 262 -8.56 -6.86 4.16
CA GLN A 262 -9.98 -6.69 4.45
C GLN A 262 -10.77 -6.34 3.18
N GLU A 263 -10.28 -5.40 2.37
CA GLU A 263 -10.90 -5.00 1.11
C GLU A 263 -10.99 -6.16 0.09
N LEU A 264 -9.96 -7.02 0.03
CA LEU A 264 -9.96 -8.22 -0.82
C LEU A 264 -11.01 -9.25 -0.36
N ILE A 265 -11.12 -9.49 0.95
CA ILE A 265 -12.07 -10.44 1.53
C ILE A 265 -13.51 -9.94 1.36
N ASP A 266 -13.77 -8.67 1.70
CA ASP A 266 -15.10 -8.06 1.67
C ASP A 266 -15.68 -8.00 0.25
N THR A 267 -14.83 -7.91 -0.75
CA THR A 267 -15.24 -7.95 -2.15
C THR A 267 -15.90 -9.28 -2.53
N ASN A 268 -15.51 -10.37 -1.84
CA ASN A 268 -16.02 -11.71 -2.06
C ASN A 268 -15.99 -12.12 -3.56
N ALA A 269 -14.98 -11.63 -4.30
CA ALA A 269 -14.81 -11.95 -5.71
C ALA A 269 -14.46 -13.41 -5.91
N ASP A 270 -14.82 -13.97 -7.05
CA ASP A 270 -14.48 -15.35 -7.37
C ASP A 270 -13.05 -15.49 -7.87
N VAL A 271 -12.56 -14.47 -8.57
CA VAL A 271 -11.16 -14.32 -9.00
C VAL A 271 -10.66 -12.91 -8.68
N ILE A 272 -9.46 -12.78 -8.12
CA ILE A 272 -8.83 -11.52 -7.75
C ILE A 272 -7.46 -11.43 -8.41
N CYS A 273 -7.23 -10.39 -9.22
CA CYS A 273 -5.99 -10.11 -9.93
C CYS A 273 -5.25 -8.93 -9.28
N LEU A 274 -4.12 -9.20 -8.64
CA LEU A 274 -3.31 -8.19 -7.95
C LEU A 274 -2.06 -7.81 -8.76
N GLN A 275 -1.69 -6.53 -8.68
CA GLN A 275 -0.43 -5.98 -9.18
C GLN A 275 0.34 -5.34 -8.02
N GLU A 276 1.66 -5.21 -8.18
CA GLU A 276 2.56 -4.70 -7.14
C GLU A 276 2.53 -5.48 -5.82
N ALA A 277 2.26 -6.78 -5.88
CA ALA A 277 2.41 -7.64 -4.73
C ALA A 277 3.91 -7.88 -4.46
N GLN A 278 4.42 -7.39 -3.33
CA GLN A 278 5.81 -7.64 -2.92
C GLN A 278 5.96 -9.04 -2.34
N ARG A 279 6.98 -9.80 -2.77
CA ARG A 279 7.13 -11.22 -2.42
C ARG A 279 7.07 -11.52 -0.92
N ASP A 280 7.91 -10.87 -0.12
CA ASP A 280 8.00 -11.16 1.33
C ASP A 280 6.70 -10.83 2.08
N HIS A 281 5.98 -9.82 1.63
CA HIS A 281 4.70 -9.40 2.17
C HIS A 281 3.54 -10.29 1.70
N PHE A 282 3.60 -10.74 0.46
CA PHE A 282 2.66 -11.71 -0.10
C PHE A 282 2.71 -13.02 0.69
N GLU A 283 3.90 -13.61 0.83
CA GLU A 283 4.10 -14.91 1.50
C GLU A 283 3.78 -14.85 3.00
N ARG A 284 4.05 -13.71 3.65
CA ARG A 284 3.86 -13.55 5.09
C ARG A 284 2.44 -13.15 5.48
N ASP A 285 1.82 -12.23 4.75
CA ASP A 285 0.60 -11.55 5.18
C ASP A 285 -0.58 -11.84 4.25
N VAL A 286 -0.42 -11.66 2.93
CA VAL A 286 -1.56 -11.72 1.97
C VAL A 286 -2.02 -13.16 1.70
N GLU A 287 -1.11 -14.04 1.29
CA GLU A 287 -1.43 -15.42 0.93
C GLU A 287 -2.04 -16.22 2.11
N PRO A 288 -1.49 -16.18 3.34
CA PRO A 288 -2.08 -16.88 4.47
C PRO A 288 -3.48 -16.37 4.83
N ALA A 289 -3.72 -15.05 4.73
CA ALA A 289 -5.02 -14.46 5.00
C ALA A 289 -6.06 -14.87 3.94
N MET A 290 -5.71 -14.76 2.66
CA MET A 290 -6.59 -15.18 1.56
C MET A 290 -6.88 -16.68 1.59
N LYS A 291 -5.88 -17.51 1.94
CA LYS A 291 -6.08 -18.95 2.15
C LYS A 291 -7.06 -19.26 3.26
N SER A 292 -6.97 -18.53 4.37
CA SER A 292 -7.91 -18.65 5.49
C SER A 292 -9.33 -18.20 5.09
N ALA A 293 -9.44 -17.29 4.12
CA ALA A 293 -10.71 -16.85 3.53
C ALA A 293 -11.24 -17.77 2.40
N GLY A 294 -10.62 -18.94 2.15
CA GLY A 294 -11.10 -19.93 1.18
C GLY A 294 -10.56 -19.77 -0.25
N TYR A 295 -9.53 -18.95 -0.44
CA TYR A 295 -8.86 -18.77 -1.73
C TYR A 295 -7.60 -19.63 -1.86
N GLU A 296 -7.22 -19.91 -3.10
CA GLU A 296 -5.88 -20.37 -3.46
C GLU A 296 -5.27 -19.34 -4.41
N GLY A 297 -3.95 -19.19 -4.40
CA GLY A 297 -3.26 -18.11 -5.11
C GLY A 297 -2.04 -18.56 -5.90
N LEU A 298 -1.76 -17.83 -6.97
CA LEU A 298 -0.54 -17.92 -7.77
C LEU A 298 0.20 -16.58 -7.72
N PHE A 299 1.48 -16.61 -7.34
CA PHE A 299 2.36 -15.43 -7.38
C PHE A 299 3.42 -15.55 -8.48
N THR A 300 3.65 -14.46 -9.21
CA THR A 300 4.69 -14.35 -10.22
C THR A 300 5.47 -13.05 -10.01
N GLN A 301 6.72 -13.20 -9.60
CA GLN A 301 7.63 -12.07 -9.41
C GLN A 301 8.12 -11.49 -10.73
N LYS A 302 8.40 -10.19 -10.74
CA LYS A 302 9.20 -9.54 -11.79
C LYS A 302 10.64 -10.08 -11.77
N SER A 303 11.28 -10.19 -12.94
CA SER A 303 12.65 -10.70 -13.09
C SER A 303 13.69 -9.62 -12.77
N ARG A 304 13.72 -9.11 -11.52
CA ARG A 304 14.75 -8.17 -11.04
C ARG A 304 16.08 -8.88 -10.72
N GLU A 305 16.70 -9.51 -11.71
CA GLU A 305 17.92 -10.31 -11.51
C GLU A 305 19.16 -9.50 -11.06
N ALA A 306 19.14 -8.16 -11.16
CA ALA A 306 20.36 -7.36 -10.93
C ALA A 306 20.47 -6.57 -9.60
N MET A 307 19.39 -6.21 -8.88
CA MET A 307 19.49 -5.08 -7.92
C MET A 307 18.54 -5.10 -6.71
N GLY A 308 18.00 -6.26 -6.31
CA GLY A 308 17.07 -6.34 -5.16
C GLY A 308 17.62 -7.17 -4.00
N ALA A 309 17.37 -6.74 -2.75
CA ALA A 309 17.42 -7.66 -1.62
C ALA A 309 16.36 -8.75 -1.80
N ALA A 310 16.70 -10.01 -1.49
CA ALA A 310 15.76 -11.13 -1.58
C ALA A 310 14.44 -10.81 -0.87
N GLY A 311 13.30 -11.07 -1.53
CA GLY A 311 11.96 -10.81 -0.99
C GLY A 311 11.38 -9.43 -1.30
N LYS A 312 12.18 -8.43 -1.71
CA LYS A 312 11.70 -7.05 -2.00
C LYS A 312 11.31 -6.80 -3.46
N VAL A 313 11.07 -7.86 -4.22
CA VAL A 313 10.68 -7.76 -5.63
C VAL A 313 9.17 -7.87 -5.70
N ASP A 314 8.54 -6.91 -6.39
CA ASP A 314 7.12 -6.93 -6.65
C ASP A 314 6.76 -7.82 -7.84
N GLY A 315 5.49 -8.15 -7.96
CA GLY A 315 4.98 -9.07 -8.96
C GLY A 315 3.47 -8.95 -9.14
N CYS A 316 2.92 -9.90 -9.88
CA CYS A 316 1.48 -10.11 -10.01
C CYS A 316 1.06 -11.31 -9.17
N ALA A 317 -0.15 -11.24 -8.61
CA ALA A 317 -0.79 -12.39 -7.98
C ALA A 317 -2.20 -12.61 -8.52
N MET A 318 -2.66 -13.85 -8.55
CA MET A 318 -4.03 -14.19 -8.90
C MET A 318 -4.58 -15.14 -7.85
N PHE A 319 -5.72 -14.82 -7.26
CA PHE A 319 -6.44 -15.68 -6.33
C PHE A 319 -7.76 -16.16 -6.93
N TRP A 320 -8.18 -17.39 -6.61
CA TRP A 320 -9.50 -17.93 -6.96
C TRP A 320 -10.13 -18.65 -5.78
N LYS A 321 -11.46 -18.63 -5.70
CA LYS A 321 -12.20 -19.40 -4.69
C LYS A 321 -12.06 -20.90 -4.92
N THR A 322 -11.53 -21.61 -3.94
CA THR A 322 -11.35 -23.07 -3.97
C THR A 322 -12.66 -23.85 -4.01
N THR A 323 -13.76 -23.23 -3.58
CA THR A 323 -15.10 -23.81 -3.62
C THR A 323 -15.74 -23.77 -5.02
N LYS A 324 -15.26 -22.89 -5.91
CA LYS A 324 -15.79 -22.72 -7.27
C LYS A 324 -14.85 -23.26 -8.35
N TYR A 325 -13.55 -23.10 -8.17
CA TYR A 325 -12.58 -23.34 -9.23
C TYR A 325 -11.36 -24.14 -8.76
N ARG A 326 -10.77 -24.88 -9.70
CA ARG A 326 -9.41 -25.42 -9.63
C ARG A 326 -8.61 -24.96 -10.84
N VAL A 327 -7.28 -24.93 -10.72
CA VAL A 327 -6.39 -24.64 -11.86
C VAL A 327 -6.28 -25.87 -12.75
N ALA A 328 -6.58 -25.69 -14.04
CA ALA A 328 -6.37 -26.70 -15.07
C ALA A 328 -5.04 -26.50 -15.82
N GLU A 329 -4.66 -25.25 -16.06
CA GLU A 329 -3.41 -24.87 -16.74
C GLU A 329 -2.94 -23.50 -16.25
N GLN A 330 -1.63 -23.29 -16.17
CA GLN A 330 -1.05 -21.99 -15.88
C GLN A 330 0.19 -21.75 -16.73
N ARG A 331 0.41 -20.50 -17.14
CA ARG A 331 1.58 -20.06 -17.89
C ARG A 331 1.96 -18.64 -17.49
N ASN A 332 3.24 -18.45 -17.20
CA ASN A 332 3.79 -17.12 -16.96
C ASN A 332 4.41 -16.59 -18.27
N VAL A 333 4.22 -15.31 -18.54
CA VAL A 333 4.84 -14.60 -19.66
C VAL A 333 5.88 -13.64 -19.10
N SER A 334 7.15 -13.90 -19.39
CA SER A 334 8.26 -12.97 -19.14
C SER A 334 8.45 -12.12 -20.40
N PHE A 335 8.16 -10.81 -20.31
CA PHE A 335 8.39 -9.91 -21.44
C PHE A 335 9.89 -9.76 -21.75
N ASN A 336 10.75 -9.93 -20.76
CA ASN A 336 12.19 -9.97 -20.97
C ASN A 336 12.59 -11.14 -21.88
N ASP A 337 12.12 -12.36 -21.57
CA ASP A 337 12.45 -13.56 -22.33
C ASP A 337 11.98 -13.44 -23.78
N LEU A 338 10.80 -12.85 -23.98
CA LEU A 338 10.28 -12.54 -25.32
C LEU A 338 11.14 -11.51 -26.05
N ALA A 339 11.62 -10.48 -25.37
CA ALA A 339 12.49 -9.46 -25.98
C ALA A 339 13.84 -10.07 -26.40
N TYR A 340 14.44 -10.92 -25.57
CA TYR A 340 15.67 -11.65 -25.93
C TYR A 340 15.45 -12.59 -27.12
N ALA A 341 14.34 -13.34 -27.14
CA ALA A 341 14.02 -14.23 -28.25
C ALA A 341 13.77 -13.46 -29.57
N GLU A 342 13.05 -12.34 -29.53
CA GLU A 342 12.83 -11.49 -30.71
C GLU A 342 14.13 -10.86 -31.21
N ALA A 343 14.99 -10.36 -30.32
CA ALA A 343 16.29 -9.79 -30.69
C ALA A 343 17.20 -10.80 -31.40
N GLN A 344 17.26 -12.03 -30.89
CA GLN A 344 18.03 -13.13 -31.49
C GLN A 344 17.50 -13.50 -32.88
N ASN A 345 16.19 -13.49 -33.08
CA ASN A 345 15.56 -13.83 -34.36
C ASN A 345 15.64 -12.70 -35.39
N ALA A 346 15.78 -11.45 -34.95
CA ALA A 346 15.76 -10.27 -35.81
C ALA A 346 17.10 -9.99 -36.53
N ASN A 347 18.17 -10.77 -36.27
CA ASN A 347 19.50 -10.59 -36.87
C ASN A 347 20.00 -9.12 -36.80
N LEU A 348 19.81 -8.47 -35.66
CA LEU A 348 20.20 -7.09 -35.42
C LEU A 348 21.72 -6.94 -35.32
N SER A 349 22.25 -5.74 -35.60
CA SER A 349 23.65 -5.42 -35.25
C SER A 349 23.81 -5.39 -33.72
N GLU A 350 25.02 -5.63 -33.19
CA GLU A 350 25.27 -5.58 -31.73
C GLU A 350 24.78 -4.27 -31.08
N ARG A 351 24.95 -3.15 -31.79
CA ARG A 351 24.49 -1.83 -31.34
C ARG A 351 22.96 -1.75 -31.29
N ASP A 352 22.29 -2.22 -32.33
CA ASP A 352 20.83 -2.17 -32.42
C ASP A 352 20.18 -3.16 -31.47
N GLU A 353 20.77 -4.35 -31.29
CA GLU A 353 20.38 -5.33 -30.28
C GLU A 353 20.48 -4.74 -28.88
N HIS A 354 21.61 -4.11 -28.53
CA HIS A 354 21.77 -3.47 -27.23
C HIS A 354 20.73 -2.38 -26.97
N ALA A 355 20.46 -1.52 -27.96
CA ALA A 355 19.44 -0.48 -27.86
C ALA A 355 18.01 -1.06 -27.79
N TYR A 356 17.72 -2.13 -28.56
CA TYR A 356 16.45 -2.86 -28.55
C TYR A 356 16.16 -3.48 -27.18
N LEU A 357 17.12 -4.24 -26.64
CA LEU A 357 17.00 -4.86 -25.32
C LEU A 357 16.92 -3.81 -24.21
N THR A 358 17.71 -2.72 -24.30
CA THR A 358 17.61 -1.60 -23.35
C THR A 358 16.23 -0.94 -23.38
N ARG A 359 15.53 -0.95 -24.52
CA ARG A 359 14.17 -0.39 -24.65
C ARG A 359 13.10 -1.33 -24.09
N LEU A 360 13.23 -2.65 -24.25
CA LEU A 360 12.18 -3.63 -23.94
C LEU A 360 12.36 -4.44 -22.65
N VAL A 361 13.59 -4.70 -22.21
CA VAL A 361 13.87 -5.43 -20.97
C VAL A 361 13.55 -4.50 -19.78
N LYS A 362 12.40 -4.75 -19.14
CA LYS A 362 11.79 -3.92 -18.07
C LYS A 362 11.22 -4.75 -16.91
N ASP A 363 11.44 -6.06 -16.91
CA ASP A 363 11.09 -7.02 -15.85
C ASP A 363 9.58 -7.24 -15.64
N ASN A 364 8.74 -6.61 -16.47
CA ASN A 364 7.29 -6.82 -16.43
C ASN A 364 6.94 -8.28 -16.76
N VAL A 365 5.83 -8.75 -16.19
CA VAL A 365 5.33 -10.12 -16.36
C VAL A 365 3.81 -10.13 -16.58
N ALA A 366 3.31 -11.24 -17.11
CA ALA A 366 1.88 -11.55 -17.09
C ALA A 366 1.63 -13.00 -16.63
N GLN A 367 0.47 -13.22 -16.02
CA GLN A 367 0.00 -14.53 -15.57
C GLN A 367 -1.19 -14.94 -16.44
N LEU A 368 -1.17 -16.15 -16.97
CA LEU A 368 -2.27 -16.76 -17.69
C LEU A 368 -2.69 -18.03 -16.97
N VAL A 369 -3.97 -18.15 -16.61
CA VAL A 369 -4.50 -19.28 -15.85
C VAL A 369 -5.80 -19.76 -16.49
N VAL A 370 -5.94 -21.07 -16.70
CA VAL A 370 -7.23 -21.69 -17.00
C VAL A 370 -7.81 -22.21 -15.69
N LEU A 371 -8.93 -21.63 -15.30
CA LEU A 371 -9.75 -22.09 -14.18
C LEU A 371 -10.83 -23.04 -14.70
N GLU A 372 -11.03 -24.14 -13.99
CA GLU A 372 -12.05 -25.15 -14.28
C GLU A 372 -13.02 -25.23 -13.11
N ASP A 373 -14.33 -25.17 -13.38
CA ASP A 373 -15.36 -25.23 -12.35
C ASP A 373 -15.59 -26.67 -11.81
N TYR A 374 -16.32 -26.77 -10.71
CA TYR A 374 -16.86 -28.04 -10.25
C TYR A 374 -18.30 -28.19 -10.78
N PRO A 375 -18.53 -28.99 -11.84
CA PRO A 375 -19.84 -29.08 -12.46
C PRO A 375 -20.84 -29.78 -11.54
N ALA A 376 -22.10 -29.36 -11.63
CA ALA A 376 -23.21 -30.11 -11.06
C ALA A 376 -23.30 -31.52 -11.69
N PRO A 377 -23.84 -32.53 -10.96
CA PRO A 377 -23.99 -33.88 -11.50
C PRO A 377 -24.72 -33.88 -12.85
N GLY A 378 -24.11 -34.49 -13.87
CA GLY A 378 -24.66 -34.56 -15.23
C GLY A 378 -24.28 -33.40 -16.15
N HIS A 379 -23.60 -32.36 -15.65
CA HIS A 379 -23.09 -31.26 -16.46
C HIS A 379 -21.60 -31.43 -16.76
N ARG A 380 -21.15 -30.85 -17.89
CA ARG A 380 -19.72 -30.74 -18.19
C ARG A 380 -19.12 -29.57 -17.42
N SER A 381 -17.87 -29.74 -17.02
CA SER A 381 -17.11 -28.65 -16.43
C SER A 381 -16.88 -27.54 -17.45
N ARG A 382 -16.95 -26.31 -16.97
CA ARG A 382 -16.69 -25.09 -17.71
C ARG A 382 -15.32 -24.58 -17.36
N ARG A 383 -14.67 -24.01 -18.38
CA ARG A 383 -13.31 -23.49 -18.27
C ARG A 383 -13.30 -22.01 -18.61
N LEU A 384 -12.43 -21.27 -17.96
CA LEU A 384 -12.29 -19.83 -18.06
C LEU A 384 -10.80 -19.48 -18.13
N ALA A 385 -10.40 -18.76 -19.16
CA ALA A 385 -9.07 -18.18 -19.23
C ALA A 385 -9.05 -16.84 -18.46
N MET A 386 -8.09 -16.70 -17.56
CA MET A 386 -7.81 -15.49 -16.80
C MET A 386 -6.42 -14.99 -17.16
N ALA A 387 -6.28 -13.70 -17.40
CA ALA A 387 -5.01 -13.03 -17.56
C ALA A 387 -4.86 -11.89 -16.54
N ASN A 388 -3.67 -11.75 -15.98
CA ASN A 388 -3.28 -10.65 -15.10
C ASN A 388 -1.93 -10.08 -15.53
N THR A 389 -1.76 -8.77 -15.58
CA THR A 389 -0.47 -8.14 -15.89
C THR A 389 -0.29 -6.79 -15.21
N HIS A 390 0.96 -6.34 -15.15
CA HIS A 390 1.35 -4.99 -14.83
C HIS A 390 2.38 -4.52 -15.88
N LEU A 391 1.94 -3.68 -16.82
CA LEU A 391 2.77 -3.17 -17.91
C LEU A 391 3.78 -2.12 -17.44
N TYR A 392 4.74 -1.78 -18.30
CA TYR A 392 5.78 -0.80 -17.97
C TYR A 392 5.21 0.59 -17.64
N SER A 393 5.63 1.18 -16.53
CA SER A 393 5.01 2.40 -15.99
C SER A 393 5.50 3.71 -16.61
N HIS A 394 6.64 3.72 -17.30
CA HIS A 394 7.22 4.98 -17.77
C HIS A 394 6.39 5.59 -18.91
N LYS A 395 5.85 6.79 -18.69
CA LYS A 395 4.97 7.50 -19.64
C LYS A 395 5.60 7.75 -21.02
N ASP A 396 6.89 8.02 -21.08
CA ASP A 396 7.61 8.34 -22.33
C ASP A 396 7.96 7.10 -23.20
N PHE A 397 7.47 5.91 -22.81
CA PHE A 397 7.73 4.64 -23.50
C PHE A 397 6.42 3.94 -23.92
N PRO A 398 5.53 4.61 -24.69
CA PRO A 398 4.28 3.99 -25.14
C PRO A 398 4.51 2.84 -26.13
N ASP A 399 5.60 2.89 -26.90
CA ASP A 399 6.08 1.81 -27.77
C ASP A 399 6.45 0.55 -26.99
N THR A 400 7.15 0.66 -25.86
CA THR A 400 7.43 -0.49 -24.97
C THR A 400 6.14 -1.09 -24.43
N LYS A 401 5.20 -0.25 -23.98
CA LYS A 401 3.89 -0.71 -23.47
C LYS A 401 3.06 -1.37 -24.57
N LEU A 402 3.05 -0.80 -25.77
CA LEU A 402 2.36 -1.36 -26.93
C LEU A 402 2.97 -2.70 -27.36
N TRP A 403 4.29 -2.81 -27.37
CA TRP A 403 4.99 -4.07 -27.66
C TRP A 403 4.62 -5.14 -26.62
N GLN A 404 4.69 -4.83 -25.32
CA GLN A 404 4.28 -5.75 -24.25
C GLN A 404 2.82 -6.18 -24.41
N SER A 405 1.92 -5.25 -24.74
CA SER A 405 0.50 -5.53 -24.98
C SER A 405 0.30 -6.47 -26.15
N LEU A 406 0.99 -6.24 -27.27
CA LEU A 406 0.93 -7.11 -28.45
C LEU A 406 1.42 -8.52 -28.14
N CYS A 407 2.54 -8.66 -27.42
CA CYS A 407 3.07 -9.94 -26.96
C CYS A 407 2.06 -10.67 -26.07
N LEU A 408 1.45 -9.96 -25.12
CA LEU A 408 0.42 -10.52 -24.22
C LEU A 408 -0.79 -11.01 -25.00
N LEU A 409 -1.34 -10.19 -25.90
CA LEU A 409 -2.52 -10.52 -26.70
C LEU A 409 -2.29 -11.74 -27.59
N ARG A 410 -1.12 -11.84 -28.24
CA ARG A 410 -0.74 -13.02 -29.04
C ARG A 410 -0.59 -14.28 -28.18
N ALA A 411 0.03 -14.15 -27.01
CA ALA A 411 0.13 -15.25 -26.07
C ALA A 411 -1.27 -15.69 -25.62
N LEU A 412 -2.15 -14.74 -25.32
CA LEU A 412 -3.50 -14.98 -24.83
C LEU A 412 -4.41 -15.60 -25.89
N GLU A 413 -4.31 -15.18 -27.16
CA GLU A 413 -4.97 -15.84 -28.28
C GLU A 413 -4.64 -17.32 -28.36
N SER A 414 -3.35 -17.66 -28.35
CA SER A 414 -2.93 -19.06 -28.39
C SER A 414 -3.35 -19.83 -27.13
N PHE A 415 -3.55 -19.15 -26.01
CA PHE A 415 -3.91 -19.77 -24.73
C PHE A 415 -5.42 -20.06 -24.66
N ALA A 416 -6.25 -19.10 -25.10
CA ALA A 416 -7.70 -19.19 -25.07
C ALA A 416 -8.29 -19.92 -26.29
N ASN A 417 -7.72 -19.74 -27.49
CA ASN A 417 -8.13 -20.43 -28.72
C ASN A 417 -7.29 -21.68 -28.93
N ARG A 418 -7.72 -22.76 -28.29
CA ARG A 418 -7.06 -24.06 -28.35
C ARG A 418 -7.59 -24.85 -29.54
N SER A 419 -6.82 -25.81 -30.03
CA SER A 419 -7.16 -26.58 -31.24
C SER A 419 -8.50 -27.34 -31.16
N ARG A 420 -9.10 -27.48 -29.97
CA ARG A 420 -10.36 -28.21 -29.74
C ARG A 420 -11.43 -27.40 -29.03
N GLU A 421 -11.12 -26.19 -28.56
CA GLU A 421 -11.99 -25.40 -27.69
C GLU A 421 -11.54 -23.95 -27.66
N THR A 422 -12.51 -23.03 -27.67
CA THR A 422 -12.30 -21.61 -27.41
C THR A 422 -12.87 -21.28 -26.04
N LEU A 423 -12.05 -20.72 -25.16
CA LEU A 423 -12.39 -20.47 -23.76
C LEU A 423 -12.90 -19.04 -23.55
N PRO A 424 -13.99 -18.83 -22.77
CA PRO A 424 -14.30 -17.52 -22.19
C PRO A 424 -13.05 -16.91 -21.56
N LEU A 425 -12.87 -15.61 -21.72
CA LEU A 425 -11.62 -14.94 -21.35
C LEU A 425 -11.88 -13.63 -20.60
N VAL A 426 -11.11 -13.41 -19.54
CA VAL A 426 -10.99 -12.12 -18.85
C VAL A 426 -9.52 -11.74 -18.75
N LEU A 427 -9.18 -10.51 -19.15
CA LEU A 427 -7.86 -9.89 -18.99
C LEU A 427 -7.99 -8.70 -18.02
N ALA A 428 -7.34 -8.80 -16.87
CA ALA A 428 -7.32 -7.75 -15.86
C ALA A 428 -5.88 -7.22 -15.67
N GLY A 429 -5.75 -5.99 -15.16
CA GLY A 429 -4.47 -5.50 -14.69
C GLY A 429 -4.26 -4.00 -14.86
N ASP A 430 -3.08 -3.56 -14.40
CA ASP A 430 -2.57 -2.20 -14.56
C ASP A 430 -1.81 -2.12 -15.88
N LEU A 431 -2.40 -1.42 -16.85
CA LEU A 431 -1.82 -1.24 -18.17
C LEU A 431 -0.92 -0.01 -18.27
N ASN A 432 -0.86 0.82 -17.22
CA ASN A 432 -0.13 2.09 -17.22
C ASN A 432 -0.43 2.97 -18.46
N SER A 433 -1.65 2.87 -18.97
CA SER A 433 -2.06 3.42 -20.27
C SER A 433 -3.49 3.93 -20.20
N GLY A 434 -3.73 5.17 -20.62
CA GLY A 434 -5.05 5.80 -20.64
C GLY A 434 -5.95 5.35 -21.79
N PRO A 435 -7.24 5.72 -21.79
CA PRO A 435 -8.18 5.40 -22.86
C PRO A 435 -7.81 5.99 -24.24
N ASP A 436 -6.92 6.98 -24.27
CA ASP A 436 -6.39 7.65 -25.46
C ASP A 436 -5.07 7.03 -25.98
N SER A 437 -4.59 5.96 -25.35
CA SER A 437 -3.32 5.31 -25.68
C SER A 437 -3.42 4.30 -26.82
N SER A 438 -2.28 4.01 -27.46
CA SER A 438 -2.21 2.91 -28.44
C SER A 438 -2.50 1.54 -27.85
N VAL A 439 -2.24 1.35 -26.55
CA VAL A 439 -2.53 0.10 -25.85
C VAL A 439 -4.04 -0.12 -25.77
N TYR A 440 -4.78 0.90 -25.36
CA TYR A 440 -6.23 0.86 -25.29
C TYR A 440 -6.85 0.69 -26.69
N GLU A 441 -6.37 1.45 -27.69
CA GLU A 441 -6.84 1.31 -29.08
C GLU A 441 -6.65 -0.12 -29.60
N LEU A 442 -5.45 -0.70 -29.40
CA LEU A 442 -5.17 -2.05 -29.85
C LEU A 442 -6.12 -3.07 -29.21
N ILE A 443 -6.29 -3.04 -27.88
CA ILE A 443 -7.13 -4.02 -27.16
C ILE A 443 -8.60 -3.89 -27.55
N SER A 444 -9.11 -2.66 -27.68
CA SER A 444 -10.53 -2.38 -27.93
C SER A 444 -10.95 -2.54 -29.38
N THR A 445 -10.05 -2.25 -30.33
CA THR A 445 -10.39 -2.25 -31.77
C THR A 445 -9.71 -3.39 -32.55
N GLN A 446 -8.93 -4.23 -31.86
CA GLN A 446 -8.22 -5.39 -32.39
C GLN A 446 -7.07 -5.07 -33.36
N ALA A 447 -6.86 -3.81 -33.71
CA ALA A 447 -5.79 -3.33 -34.55
C ALA A 447 -5.42 -1.90 -34.15
N ILE A 448 -4.27 -1.40 -34.59
CA ILE A 448 -3.90 0.00 -34.35
C ILE A 448 -4.10 0.85 -35.59
N ASN A 449 -4.49 2.12 -35.41
CA ASN A 449 -4.43 3.08 -36.50
C ASN A 449 -2.96 3.37 -36.86
N PRO A 450 -2.52 3.20 -38.12
CA PRO A 450 -1.13 3.47 -38.51
C PRO A 450 -0.66 4.92 -38.30
N ARG A 451 -1.59 5.85 -38.03
CA ARG A 451 -1.31 7.25 -37.72
C ARG A 451 -1.42 7.57 -36.23
N HIS A 452 -1.54 6.58 -35.36
CA HIS A 452 -1.63 6.80 -33.92
C HIS A 452 -0.37 7.54 -33.42
N PRO A 453 -0.50 8.60 -32.61
CA PRO A 453 0.65 9.40 -32.14
C PRO A 453 1.72 8.60 -31.41
N ASP A 454 1.33 7.55 -30.67
CA ASP A 454 2.27 6.69 -29.94
C ASP A 454 3.15 5.81 -30.85
N LEU A 455 2.81 5.66 -32.14
CA LEU A 455 3.66 5.00 -33.14
C LEU A 455 4.78 5.91 -33.65
N ALA A 456 4.75 7.21 -33.34
CA ALA A 456 5.79 8.13 -33.78
C ALA A 456 7.16 7.68 -33.21
N PRO A 457 8.20 7.57 -34.06
CA PRO A 457 9.52 7.17 -33.59
C PRO A 457 10.02 8.12 -32.49
N ARG A 458 10.27 7.58 -31.30
CA ARG A 458 10.84 8.37 -30.20
C ARG A 458 12.35 8.20 -30.21
N VAL A 459 13.07 9.29 -30.43
CA VAL A 459 14.53 9.31 -30.29
C VAL A 459 14.85 9.36 -28.79
N GLY A 460 15.24 8.22 -28.22
CA GLY A 460 15.70 8.14 -26.84
C GLY A 460 17.19 8.46 -26.70
N GLN A 461 17.71 8.40 -25.47
CA GLN A 461 19.14 8.56 -25.16
C GLN A 461 20.05 7.58 -25.93
N PHE A 462 19.51 6.46 -26.44
CA PHE A 462 20.24 5.40 -27.12
C PHE A 462 20.02 5.34 -28.63
N GLY A 463 19.37 6.36 -29.22
CA GLY A 463 19.06 6.43 -30.65
C GLY A 463 17.64 5.98 -30.99
N ALA A 464 17.28 6.09 -32.28
CA ALA A 464 15.99 5.66 -32.81
C ALA A 464 16.04 4.17 -33.18
N VAL A 465 15.81 3.27 -32.21
CA VAL A 465 15.49 1.87 -32.51
C VAL A 465 13.99 1.73 -32.62
N ASN A 466 13.52 1.16 -33.74
CA ASN A 466 12.13 0.77 -33.89
C ASN A 466 11.93 -0.60 -33.25
N VAL A 467 11.21 -0.66 -32.12
CA VAL A 467 10.87 -1.91 -31.43
C VAL A 467 9.54 -2.51 -31.89
N LEU A 468 8.75 -1.73 -32.65
CA LEU A 468 7.43 -2.15 -33.10
C LEU A 468 7.49 -2.72 -34.52
N PRO A 469 6.69 -3.75 -34.83
CA PRO A 469 6.52 -4.19 -36.20
C PRO A 469 5.77 -3.13 -37.03
N ASP A 470 5.60 -3.38 -38.33
CA ASP A 470 4.77 -2.51 -39.18
C ASP A 470 3.36 -2.40 -38.57
N ALA A 471 2.78 -1.19 -38.56
CA ALA A 471 1.48 -0.95 -37.93
C ALA A 471 0.36 -1.89 -38.43
N ARG A 472 0.43 -2.34 -39.69
CA ARG A 472 -0.53 -3.31 -40.27
C ARG A 472 -0.43 -4.70 -39.66
N GLN A 473 0.66 -5.00 -38.96
CA GLN A 473 0.94 -6.26 -38.27
C GLN A 473 0.65 -6.19 -36.77
N ILE A 474 0.35 -5.00 -36.24
CA ILE A 474 -0.07 -4.78 -34.85
C ILE A 474 -1.58 -5.00 -34.78
N SER A 475 -1.96 -6.26 -34.63
CA SER A 475 -3.36 -6.69 -34.53
C SER A 475 -3.50 -7.99 -33.73
N HIS A 476 -4.72 -8.24 -33.27
CA HIS A 476 -5.14 -9.44 -32.55
C HIS A 476 -6.57 -9.85 -32.99
N ARG A 477 -7.08 -10.98 -32.51
CA ARG A 477 -8.38 -11.59 -32.88
C ARG A 477 -9.35 -11.76 -31.73
N LEU A 478 -8.91 -11.51 -30.49
CA LEU A 478 -9.76 -11.56 -29.31
C LEU A 478 -10.86 -10.47 -29.39
N PRO A 479 -12.15 -10.80 -29.22
CA PRO A 479 -13.25 -9.83 -29.24
C PRO A 479 -13.45 -9.21 -27.85
N LEU A 480 -12.46 -8.42 -27.41
CA LEU A 480 -12.41 -7.88 -26.07
C LEU A 480 -13.23 -6.58 -25.93
N GLY A 481 -13.94 -6.46 -24.82
CA GLY A 481 -14.58 -5.23 -24.37
C GLY A 481 -14.18 -4.87 -22.95
N SER A 482 -14.11 -3.58 -22.64
CA SER A 482 -13.89 -3.12 -21.27
C SER A 482 -15.18 -3.24 -20.47
N ALA A 483 -15.11 -3.84 -19.29
CA ALA A 483 -16.25 -4.02 -18.38
C ALA A 483 -16.88 -2.67 -18.00
N TYR A 484 -16.06 -1.69 -17.62
CA TYR A 484 -16.53 -0.38 -17.17
C TYR A 484 -17.13 0.42 -18.33
N ALA A 485 -16.45 0.51 -19.48
CA ALA A 485 -17.02 1.17 -20.65
C ALA A 485 -18.33 0.50 -21.13
N THR A 486 -18.44 -0.82 -21.02
CA THR A 486 -19.66 -1.55 -21.43
C THR A 486 -20.85 -1.23 -20.52
N VAL A 487 -20.66 -1.22 -19.20
CA VAL A 487 -21.76 -1.10 -18.23
C VAL A 487 -22.05 0.36 -17.86
N ALA A 488 -21.01 1.17 -17.65
CA ALA A 488 -21.15 2.58 -17.26
C ALA A 488 -21.22 3.53 -18.48
N GLY A 489 -20.98 3.03 -19.70
CA GLY A 489 -21.01 3.80 -20.94
C GLY A 489 -19.72 4.59 -21.23
N ALA A 490 -18.77 4.61 -20.30
CA ALA A 490 -17.45 5.20 -20.44
C ALA A 490 -16.48 4.56 -19.44
N GLU A 491 -15.18 4.73 -19.68
CA GLU A 491 -14.17 4.43 -18.67
C GLU A 491 -14.31 5.36 -17.45
N PRO A 492 -13.93 4.91 -16.25
CA PRO A 492 -13.90 5.79 -15.09
C PRO A 492 -12.98 6.99 -15.35
N GLU A 493 -13.21 8.10 -14.63
CA GLU A 493 -12.35 9.29 -14.73
C GLU A 493 -10.91 8.98 -14.28
N PHE A 494 -10.78 8.13 -13.27
CA PHE A 494 -9.51 7.65 -12.77
C PHE A 494 -9.64 6.27 -12.14
N THR A 495 -8.51 5.57 -12.11
CA THR A 495 -8.28 4.38 -11.27
C THR A 495 -7.02 4.53 -10.44
N ASN A 496 -6.11 5.43 -10.82
CA ASN A 496 -5.01 5.93 -9.99
C ASN A 496 -5.27 7.41 -9.62
N TYR A 497 -5.10 7.76 -8.35
CA TYR A 497 -5.36 9.12 -7.85
C TYR A 497 -4.26 9.59 -6.89
N THR A 498 -3.25 10.27 -7.42
CA THR A 498 -2.19 10.93 -6.63
C THR A 498 -2.31 12.46 -6.72
N MET A 499 -1.48 13.18 -5.95
CA MET A 499 -1.39 14.65 -6.09
C MET A 499 -0.82 15.08 -7.45
N GLY A 500 0.04 14.27 -8.07
CA GLY A 500 0.75 14.62 -9.31
C GLY A 500 0.14 14.04 -10.59
N PHE A 501 -0.69 13.00 -10.45
CA PHE A 501 -1.30 12.31 -11.58
C PHE A 501 -2.65 11.72 -11.18
N ARG A 502 -3.63 11.82 -12.08
CA ARG A 502 -4.95 11.22 -11.97
C ARG A 502 -5.34 10.70 -13.34
N GLY A 503 -5.76 9.45 -13.41
CA GLY A 503 -6.19 8.87 -14.67
C GLY A 503 -6.50 7.38 -14.55
N THR A 504 -7.11 6.86 -15.61
CA THR A 504 -7.50 5.45 -15.72
C THR A 504 -6.35 4.67 -16.31
N LEU A 505 -5.80 3.76 -15.51
CA LEU A 505 -4.66 2.90 -15.85
C LEU A 505 -5.02 1.42 -15.74
N ASP A 506 -6.04 1.10 -14.95
CA ASP A 506 -6.47 -0.25 -14.63
C ASP A 506 -7.71 -0.61 -15.43
N TYR A 507 -7.79 -1.86 -15.89
CA TYR A 507 -8.91 -2.33 -16.70
C TYR A 507 -9.28 -3.78 -16.39
N ILE A 508 -10.55 -4.11 -16.62
CA ILE A 508 -11.04 -5.49 -16.74
C ILE A 508 -11.65 -5.65 -18.13
N TRP A 509 -10.91 -6.30 -19.02
CA TRP A 509 -11.33 -6.67 -20.36
C TRP A 509 -11.94 -8.07 -20.35
N PHE A 510 -12.97 -8.30 -21.16
CA PHE A 510 -13.62 -9.60 -21.27
C PHE A 510 -13.99 -9.93 -22.71
N ASP A 511 -14.07 -11.22 -23.03
CA ASP A 511 -14.59 -11.70 -24.31
C ASP A 511 -16.10 -11.47 -24.39
N GLN A 512 -16.51 -10.51 -25.24
CA GLN A 512 -17.90 -10.10 -25.38
C GLN A 512 -18.78 -11.14 -26.10
N THR A 513 -18.18 -12.16 -26.71
CA THR A 513 -18.91 -13.22 -27.43
C THR A 513 -19.27 -14.39 -26.52
N MET A 514 -18.57 -14.55 -25.40
CA MET A 514 -18.78 -15.65 -24.45
C MET A 514 -19.16 -15.19 -23.04
N LEU A 515 -18.96 -13.92 -22.70
CA LEU A 515 -19.32 -13.34 -21.42
C LEU A 515 -20.16 -12.07 -21.63
N ARG A 516 -21.12 -11.85 -20.73
CA ARG A 516 -21.84 -10.57 -20.58
C ARG A 516 -21.43 -9.93 -19.27
N CYS A 517 -20.88 -8.72 -19.32
CA CYS A 517 -20.69 -7.92 -18.12
C CYS A 517 -22.04 -7.39 -17.64
N ALA A 518 -22.51 -7.87 -16.50
CA ALA A 518 -23.82 -7.55 -15.94
C ALA A 518 -23.77 -6.30 -15.06
N ALA A 519 -22.71 -6.17 -14.24
CA ALA A 519 -22.54 -5.03 -13.35
C ALA A 519 -21.07 -4.71 -13.06
N VAL A 520 -20.81 -3.47 -12.66
CA VAL A 520 -19.49 -3.03 -12.18
C VAL A 520 -19.65 -2.21 -10.89
N ALA A 521 -18.67 -2.31 -9.98
CA ALA A 521 -18.67 -1.46 -8.78
C ALA A 521 -18.27 -0.03 -9.12
N THR A 522 -18.98 0.95 -8.57
CA THR A 522 -18.67 2.38 -8.74
C THR A 522 -17.27 2.70 -8.20
N ILE A 523 -16.51 3.54 -8.90
CA ILE A 523 -15.31 4.15 -8.35
C ILE A 523 -15.73 5.20 -7.30
N PRO A 524 -15.12 5.24 -6.10
CA PRO A 524 -15.46 6.25 -5.13
C PRO A 524 -15.25 7.67 -5.69
N THR A 525 -16.21 8.56 -5.45
CA THR A 525 -16.13 9.97 -5.86
C THR A 525 -14.91 10.65 -5.23
N VAL A 526 -14.40 11.71 -5.85
CA VAL A 526 -13.29 12.52 -5.30
C VAL A 526 -13.56 12.97 -3.86
N ASP A 527 -14.79 13.41 -3.55
CA ASP A 527 -15.17 13.82 -2.19
C ASP A 527 -15.07 12.66 -1.18
N ALA A 528 -15.33 11.43 -1.63
CA ALA A 528 -15.25 10.24 -0.78
C ALA A 528 -13.82 9.75 -0.60
N LEU A 529 -12.97 9.88 -1.62
CA LEU A 529 -11.54 9.56 -1.54
C LEU A 529 -10.79 10.56 -0.67
N THR A 530 -11.23 11.82 -0.69
CA THR A 530 -10.48 12.91 -0.05
C THR A 530 -10.88 13.24 1.40
N ARG A 531 -11.84 12.50 1.99
CA ARG A 531 -12.23 12.69 3.40
C ARG A 531 -11.08 12.52 4.39
N ALA A 532 -10.16 11.60 4.12
CA ALA A 532 -8.99 11.33 4.95
C ALA A 532 -7.68 11.86 4.34
N GLY A 533 -7.75 12.56 3.21
CA GLY A 533 -6.57 13.21 2.65
C GLY A 533 -6.70 13.80 1.26
N ASP A 534 -5.68 14.52 0.81
CA ASP A 534 -5.76 15.26 -0.46
C ASP A 534 -5.69 14.34 -1.71
N ALA A 535 -5.09 13.15 -1.55
CA ALA A 535 -4.96 12.11 -2.58
C ALA A 535 -4.73 10.73 -1.96
N LEU A 536 -4.47 9.72 -2.80
CA LEU A 536 -4.20 8.35 -2.41
C LEU A 536 -2.69 8.01 -2.47
N PRO A 537 -2.17 7.09 -1.63
CA PRO A 537 -2.88 6.47 -0.51
C PRO A 537 -3.11 7.48 0.62
N ASN A 538 -4.02 7.13 1.52
CA ASN A 538 -4.30 7.89 2.74
C ASN A 538 -4.78 6.94 3.85
N PRO A 539 -5.09 7.42 5.07
CA PRO A 539 -5.54 6.55 6.15
C PRO A 539 -6.73 5.63 5.82
N GLN A 540 -7.60 5.99 4.87
CA GLN A 540 -8.74 5.16 4.47
C GLN A 540 -8.44 4.21 3.31
N TYR A 541 -7.56 4.61 2.40
CA TYR A 541 -7.29 3.89 1.15
C TYR A 541 -5.80 3.50 1.08
N PRO A 542 -5.48 2.19 1.07
CA PRO A 542 -4.12 1.70 1.29
C PRO A 542 -3.26 1.62 0.02
N SER A 543 -3.81 1.99 -1.12
CA SER A 543 -3.14 2.05 -2.41
C SER A 543 -3.39 3.41 -3.04
N ASP A 544 -2.52 3.84 -3.95
CA ASP A 544 -2.77 4.95 -4.86
C ASP A 544 -3.74 4.62 -6.00
N HIS A 545 -4.10 3.33 -6.14
CA HIS A 545 -5.13 2.85 -7.05
C HIS A 545 -6.45 2.53 -6.33
N THR A 546 -7.54 2.48 -7.08
CA THR A 546 -8.84 1.99 -6.64
C THR A 546 -9.12 0.63 -7.28
N MET A 547 -9.53 -0.35 -6.49
CA MET A 547 -9.87 -1.68 -6.99
C MET A 547 -11.05 -1.65 -7.98
N LEU A 548 -10.92 -2.32 -9.11
CA LEU A 548 -12.02 -2.57 -10.03
C LEU A 548 -12.76 -3.86 -9.66
N ILE A 549 -14.09 -3.88 -9.79
CA ILE A 549 -14.90 -5.10 -9.60
C ILE A 549 -15.94 -5.18 -10.72
N ALA A 550 -16.02 -6.33 -11.38
CA ALA A 550 -17.01 -6.60 -12.42
C ALA A 550 -17.66 -7.97 -12.24
N ASP A 551 -18.96 -8.01 -12.47
CA ASP A 551 -19.79 -9.21 -12.46
C ASP A 551 -20.11 -9.63 -13.89
N PHE A 552 -19.91 -10.91 -14.19
CA PHE A 552 -20.11 -11.50 -15.50
C PHE A 552 -21.08 -12.67 -15.44
N LEU A 553 -21.81 -12.84 -16.54
CA LEU A 553 -22.63 -14.01 -16.83
C LEU A 553 -22.08 -14.72 -18.06
N PHE A 554 -22.06 -16.05 -18.01
CA PHE A 554 -21.64 -16.86 -19.15
C PHE A 554 -22.74 -16.86 -20.21
N LEU A 555 -22.37 -16.58 -21.46
CA LEU A 555 -23.26 -16.72 -22.60
C LEU A 555 -23.32 -18.18 -23.04
N SER A 556 -24.52 -18.63 -23.39
CA SER A 556 -24.84 -20.02 -23.76
C SER A 556 -24.40 -20.39 -25.16
#